data_AF-A0A443KH17-F1
#
_entry.id   AF-A0A443KH17-F1
#
_cell.length_a   1.000
_cell.length_b   1.000
_cell.length_c   1.000
_cell.angle_alpha   90.00
_cell.angle_beta   90.00
_cell.angle_gamma   90.00
#
_symmetry.space_group_name_H-M   'P 1'
#
loop_
_entity.id
_entity.type
_entity.pdbx_description
1 polymer ?
#
loop_
_entity_poly.entity_id
_entity_poly.type
_entity_poly.pdbx_seq_one_letter_code
_entity_poly.pdbx_strand_id
1 'polypeptide(L)'
;MQQDPSLRPPTRRFLVLGRCGDKSLHKSWTADTSVRRNWDLQLNSYAKDPANCPDEDLPTVFDHGTKWDSIARHFRARPELLDRYDYIMLPDDDLLMKAGDINRLFEIAVAYDLTIAQPAMTPESYISYPILLRIPGFRLRYSTFLESMACCLKSCYLRRLLPMFERHFTGWGTDLVWATLMEDPAYRAAIVDAVPMTHTRPLYSGPLYSSYAEGIDPREEIHKISSSFENMPHGMQIYGGYLANGWRVGPVAARLLNGAGLLAVGMRSKKRMAAARSSAGLLLRALTQASYRPEQLRARPGTDMARIGLGMRRPQQVQRSPRT
;
A
#
# COMPACT_ATOMS: atom_id res chain seq x y z
N MET A 1 -15.67 21.70 16.69
CA MET A 1 -15.87 20.81 15.53
C MET A 1 -17.36 20.68 15.30
N GLN A 2 -17.92 21.39 14.34
CA GLN A 2 -19.28 21.10 13.86
C GLN A 2 -19.16 19.84 12.99
N GLN A 3 -19.85 18.78 13.37
CA GLN A 3 -20.01 17.60 12.51
C GLN A 3 -20.79 18.04 11.27
N ASP A 4 -20.27 17.73 10.08
CA ASP A 4 -20.99 17.98 8.82
C ASP A 4 -22.32 17.20 8.85
N PRO A 5 -23.48 17.87 8.85
CA PRO A 5 -24.79 17.22 8.95
C PRO A 5 -25.12 16.31 7.75
N SER A 6 -24.30 16.30 6.69
CA SER A 6 -24.43 15.37 5.56
C SER A 6 -23.84 13.97 5.82
N LEU A 7 -23.04 13.79 6.87
CA LEU A 7 -22.38 12.51 7.18
C LEU A 7 -23.29 11.63 8.06
N ARG A 8 -23.98 10.67 7.45
CA ARG A 8 -24.69 9.59 8.19
C ARG A 8 -23.72 8.85 9.12
N PRO A 9 -24.16 8.39 10.30
CA PRO A 9 -23.32 7.59 11.21
C PRO A 9 -22.80 6.33 10.50
N PRO A 10 -21.59 5.85 10.85
CA PRO A 10 -20.94 4.77 10.12
C PRO A 10 -21.75 3.48 10.17
N THR A 11 -22.13 2.96 9.00
CA THR A 11 -22.68 1.61 8.86
C THR A 11 -21.59 0.55 8.75
N ARG A 12 -20.35 0.95 8.41
CA ARG A 12 -19.22 0.06 8.12
C ARG A 12 -17.91 0.60 8.69
N ARG A 13 -16.95 -0.30 8.93
CA ARG A 13 -15.70 -0.03 9.66
C ARG A 13 -14.52 0.42 8.79
N PHE A 14 -14.62 0.21 7.48
CA PHE A 14 -13.51 0.43 6.54
C PHE A 14 -13.93 1.34 5.38
N LEU A 15 -12.95 2.00 4.77
CA LEU A 15 -13.16 2.88 3.61
C LEU A 15 -12.30 2.44 2.43
N VAL A 16 -12.90 2.42 1.25
CA VAL A 16 -12.17 2.44 -0.02
C VAL A 16 -12.27 3.86 -0.58
N LEU A 17 -11.16 4.57 -0.65
CA LEU A 17 -11.06 5.87 -1.32
C LEU A 17 -10.40 5.67 -2.68
N GLY A 18 -11.21 5.43 -3.71
CA GLY A 18 -10.74 5.12 -5.06
C GLY A 18 -10.34 6.37 -5.82
N ARG A 19 -9.11 6.43 -6.33
CA ARG A 19 -8.69 7.49 -7.24
C ARG A 19 -9.17 7.14 -8.64
N CYS A 20 -10.24 7.78 -9.14
CA CYS A 20 -10.97 7.31 -10.33
C CYS A 20 -10.95 8.30 -11.50
N GLY A 21 -10.72 7.82 -12.73
CA GLY A 21 -10.92 8.58 -13.96
C GLY A 21 -12.10 8.05 -14.79
N ASP A 22 -12.28 8.60 -15.99
CA ASP A 22 -13.39 8.24 -16.90
C ASP A 22 -13.47 6.74 -17.24
N LYS A 23 -12.33 6.05 -17.21
CA LYS A 23 -12.22 4.62 -17.55
C LYS A 23 -12.08 3.72 -16.32
N SER A 24 -12.38 4.24 -15.13
CA SER A 24 -12.19 3.56 -13.86
C SER A 24 -12.95 2.22 -13.79
N LEU A 25 -12.32 1.22 -13.19
CA LEU A 25 -12.87 -0.11 -12.92
C LEU A 25 -13.62 -0.20 -11.58
N HIS A 26 -13.85 0.92 -10.87
CA HIS A 26 -14.51 0.93 -9.56
C HIS A 26 -15.86 0.20 -9.54
N LYS A 27 -16.61 0.22 -10.65
CA LYS A 27 -17.88 -0.53 -10.79
C LYS A 27 -17.70 -2.03 -10.57
N SER A 28 -16.54 -2.61 -10.91
CA SER A 28 -16.25 -4.03 -10.65
C SER A 28 -16.11 -4.34 -9.16
N TRP A 29 -15.74 -3.35 -8.34
CA TRP A 29 -15.56 -3.50 -6.89
C TRP A 29 -16.90 -3.61 -6.16
N THR A 30 -17.99 -3.10 -6.75
CA THR A 30 -19.34 -3.09 -6.19
C THR A 30 -20.34 -3.95 -6.97
N ALA A 31 -19.95 -4.52 -8.11
CA ALA A 31 -20.83 -5.27 -9.00
C ALA A 31 -21.49 -6.51 -8.36
N ASP A 32 -20.78 -7.21 -7.47
CA ASP A 32 -21.31 -8.40 -6.80
C ASP A 32 -22.16 -8.01 -5.57
N THR A 33 -23.46 -7.91 -5.78
CA THR A 33 -24.44 -7.55 -4.75
C THR A 33 -24.81 -8.72 -3.84
N SER A 34 -24.37 -9.95 -4.13
CA SER A 34 -24.59 -11.12 -3.27
C SER A 34 -23.69 -11.08 -2.02
N VAL A 35 -22.58 -10.33 -2.09
CA VAL A 35 -21.63 -10.17 -0.99
C VAL A 35 -21.92 -8.88 -0.22
N ARG A 36 -22.22 -9.02 1.08
CA ARG A 36 -22.35 -7.86 1.97
C ARG A 36 -20.98 -7.22 2.19
N ARG A 37 -20.78 -6.00 1.68
CA ARG A 37 -19.55 -5.22 1.88
C ARG A 37 -19.36 -4.82 3.35
N ASN A 38 -18.12 -4.93 3.84
CA ASN A 38 -17.69 -4.45 5.17
C ASN A 38 -17.01 -3.07 5.12
N TRP A 39 -16.99 -2.44 3.95
CA TRP A 39 -16.38 -1.16 3.64
C TRP A 39 -17.35 -0.23 2.91
N ASP A 40 -17.20 1.08 3.13
CA ASP A 40 -17.85 2.14 2.36
C ASP A 40 -16.97 2.56 1.18
N LEU A 41 -17.56 3.01 0.07
CA LEU A 41 -16.86 3.53 -1.11
C LEU A 41 -17.00 5.04 -1.20
N GLN A 42 -15.87 5.72 -1.41
CA GLN A 42 -15.82 7.11 -1.86
C GLN A 42 -14.91 7.23 -3.08
N LEU A 43 -15.34 7.99 -4.08
CA LEU A 43 -14.50 8.29 -5.24
C LEU A 43 -13.83 9.66 -5.05
N ASN A 44 -12.51 9.69 -5.22
CA ASN A 44 -11.74 10.90 -5.44
C ASN A 44 -11.44 10.96 -6.95
N SER A 45 -12.26 11.69 -7.71
CA SER A 45 -12.34 11.57 -9.16
C SER A 45 -11.55 12.65 -9.89
N TYR A 46 -10.86 12.28 -10.96
CA TYR A 46 -10.28 13.18 -11.97
C TYR A 46 -10.98 13.02 -13.33
N ALA A 47 -12.13 12.34 -13.36
CA ALA A 47 -12.93 12.17 -14.57
C ALA A 47 -13.29 13.52 -15.20
N LYS A 48 -13.24 13.59 -16.52
CA LYS A 48 -13.68 14.78 -17.25
C LYS A 48 -15.20 14.87 -17.30
N ASP A 49 -15.85 13.71 -17.36
CA ASP A 49 -17.31 13.61 -17.30
C ASP A 49 -17.73 13.09 -15.91
N PRO A 50 -18.38 13.94 -15.09
CA PRO A 50 -18.88 13.55 -13.77
C PRO A 50 -19.80 12.32 -13.79
N ALA A 51 -20.52 12.05 -14.89
CA ALA A 51 -21.39 10.87 -15.00
C ALA A 51 -20.60 9.55 -14.96
N ASN A 52 -19.30 9.55 -15.24
CA ASN A 52 -18.45 8.37 -15.14
C ASN A 52 -18.06 8.03 -13.70
N CYS A 53 -18.21 8.96 -12.77
CA CYS A 53 -17.89 8.79 -11.35
C CYS A 53 -19.01 9.41 -10.50
N PRO A 54 -20.20 8.78 -10.47
CA PRO A 54 -21.31 9.24 -9.64
C PRO A 54 -20.99 9.07 -8.15
N ASP A 55 -21.86 9.58 -7.29
CA ASP A 55 -21.79 9.30 -5.85
C ASP A 55 -21.99 7.80 -5.58
N GLU A 56 -21.30 7.29 -4.56
CA GLU A 56 -21.38 5.91 -4.10
C GLU A 56 -21.96 5.87 -2.68
N ASP A 57 -21.37 5.13 -1.73
CA ASP A 57 -21.79 5.20 -0.33
C ASP A 57 -21.55 6.60 0.26
N LEU A 58 -20.54 7.32 -0.25
CA LEU A 58 -20.23 8.71 0.08
C LEU A 58 -20.20 9.58 -1.19
N PRO A 59 -20.44 10.89 -1.07
CA PRO A 59 -20.34 11.82 -2.19
C PRO A 59 -18.95 11.80 -2.83
N THR A 60 -18.94 11.80 -4.17
CA THR A 60 -17.74 11.86 -4.98
C THR A 60 -17.09 13.24 -4.85
N VAL A 61 -15.76 13.24 -4.86
CA VAL A 61 -14.94 14.44 -4.72
C VAL A 61 -14.13 14.62 -5.99
N PHE A 62 -14.46 15.65 -6.76
CA PHE A 62 -13.71 15.97 -7.98
C PHE A 62 -12.46 16.76 -7.64
N ASP A 63 -11.32 16.23 -8.06
CA ASP A 63 -10.00 16.79 -7.86
C ASP A 63 -9.09 16.35 -9.01
N HIS A 64 -8.45 17.29 -9.70
CA HIS A 64 -7.59 17.03 -10.86
C HIS A 64 -6.08 17.04 -10.51
N GLY A 65 -5.72 17.04 -9.23
CA GLY A 65 -4.33 16.89 -8.79
C GLY A 65 -3.78 15.46 -8.98
N THR A 66 -2.52 15.26 -8.60
CA THR A 66 -1.91 13.91 -8.57
C THR A 66 -2.55 13.05 -7.48
N LYS A 67 -2.35 11.72 -7.52
CA LYS A 67 -2.95 10.80 -6.55
C LYS A 67 -2.68 11.23 -5.10
N TRP A 68 -1.41 11.41 -4.76
CA TRP A 68 -1.00 11.66 -3.38
C TRP A 68 -1.33 13.07 -2.90
N ASP A 69 -1.18 14.08 -3.76
CA ASP A 69 -1.62 15.44 -3.45
C ASP A 69 -3.14 15.51 -3.20
N SER A 70 -3.94 14.89 -4.08
CA SER A 70 -5.41 14.87 -3.95
C SER A 70 -5.85 14.13 -2.69
N ILE A 71 -5.22 12.99 -2.37
CA ILE A 71 -5.49 12.24 -1.14
C ILE A 71 -5.14 13.07 0.11
N ALA A 72 -4.00 13.78 0.10
CA ALA A 72 -3.61 14.63 1.21
C ALA A 72 -4.58 15.80 1.41
N ARG A 73 -4.96 16.51 0.34
CA ARG A 73 -5.97 17.58 0.38
C ARG A 73 -7.32 17.06 0.86
N HIS A 74 -7.73 15.88 0.40
CA HIS A 74 -8.97 15.24 0.82
C HIS A 74 -9.03 14.99 2.33
N PHE A 75 -8.05 14.30 2.91
CA PHE A 75 -8.05 14.00 4.35
C PHE A 75 -7.74 15.21 5.23
N ARG A 76 -7.06 16.24 4.71
CA ARG A 76 -6.93 17.52 5.40
C ARG A 76 -8.27 18.25 5.50
N ALA A 77 -9.06 18.24 4.43
CA ALA A 77 -10.39 18.84 4.42
C ALA A 77 -11.40 18.04 5.25
N ARG A 78 -11.17 16.73 5.39
CA ARG A 78 -12.06 15.78 6.08
C ARG A 78 -11.30 14.90 7.09
N PRO A 79 -10.71 15.49 8.14
CA PRO A 79 -9.93 14.75 9.12
C PRO A 79 -10.77 13.74 9.91
N GLU A 80 -12.08 13.93 10.01
CA GLU A 80 -13.03 13.05 10.67
C GLU A 80 -13.14 11.68 10.00
N LEU A 81 -12.84 11.56 8.69
CA LEU A 81 -12.82 10.25 8.02
C LEU A 81 -11.73 9.34 8.58
N LEU A 82 -10.60 9.91 9.02
CA LEU A 82 -9.52 9.16 9.65
C LEU A 82 -9.85 8.70 11.07
N ASP A 83 -10.84 9.33 11.72
CA ASP A 83 -11.35 8.93 13.04
C ASP A 83 -12.53 7.95 12.91
N ARG A 84 -13.25 7.99 11.78
CA ARG A 84 -14.42 7.16 11.51
C ARG A 84 -14.09 5.73 11.08
N TYR A 85 -13.00 5.54 10.34
CA TYR A 85 -12.64 4.24 9.77
C TYR A 85 -11.39 3.67 10.42
N ASP A 86 -11.35 2.34 10.62
CA ASP A 86 -10.18 1.65 11.18
C ASP A 86 -9.06 1.53 10.12
N TYR A 87 -9.46 1.23 8.88
CA TYR A 87 -8.59 1.02 7.73
C TYR A 87 -9.14 1.72 6.49
N ILE A 88 -8.21 2.16 5.65
CA ILE A 88 -8.48 2.86 4.39
C ILE A 88 -7.66 2.23 3.27
N MET A 89 -8.33 1.80 2.21
CA MET A 89 -7.70 1.34 0.97
C MET A 89 -7.70 2.46 -0.07
N LEU A 90 -6.57 2.63 -0.77
CA LEU A 90 -6.32 3.69 -1.74
C LEU A 90 -6.04 3.11 -3.15
N PRO A 91 -7.02 2.46 -3.80
CA PRO A 91 -6.80 1.85 -5.11
C PRO A 91 -6.69 2.86 -6.26
N ASP A 92 -5.83 2.54 -7.22
CA ASP A 92 -5.83 3.13 -8.58
C ASP A 92 -7.05 2.65 -9.38
N ASP A 93 -7.36 3.36 -10.47
CA ASP A 93 -8.58 3.18 -11.23
C ASP A 93 -8.58 1.98 -12.19
N ASP A 94 -7.45 1.32 -12.39
CA ASP A 94 -7.26 0.20 -13.33
C ASP A 94 -7.06 -1.15 -12.65
N LEU A 95 -7.42 -1.23 -11.37
CA LEU A 95 -7.33 -2.43 -10.57
C LEU A 95 -8.62 -3.23 -10.67
N LEU A 96 -8.53 -4.43 -11.23
CA LEU A 96 -9.64 -5.38 -11.25
C LEU A 96 -9.62 -6.22 -9.97
N MET A 97 -10.67 -6.08 -9.17
CA MET A 97 -10.90 -6.77 -7.90
C MET A 97 -12.40 -7.01 -7.71
N LYS A 98 -12.76 -8.01 -6.91
CA LYS A 98 -14.17 -8.27 -6.54
C LYS A 98 -14.49 -7.70 -5.16
N ALA A 99 -15.77 -7.43 -4.89
CA ALA A 99 -16.23 -6.97 -3.58
C ALA A 99 -15.78 -7.87 -2.43
N GLY A 100 -15.90 -9.19 -2.60
CA GLY A 100 -15.49 -10.20 -1.62
C GLY A 100 -13.98 -10.24 -1.37
N ASP A 101 -13.17 -9.98 -2.40
CA ASP A 101 -11.71 -9.89 -2.27
C ASP A 101 -11.30 -8.67 -1.43
N ILE A 102 -11.97 -7.53 -1.63
CA ILE A 102 -11.74 -6.30 -0.83
C ILE A 102 -12.19 -6.52 0.62
N ASN A 103 -13.35 -7.14 0.85
CA ASN A 103 -13.77 -7.55 2.20
C ASN A 103 -12.67 -8.37 2.89
N ARG A 104 -12.17 -9.38 2.17
CA ARG A 104 -11.17 -10.31 2.68
C ARG A 104 -9.83 -9.65 2.99
N LEU A 105 -9.45 -8.63 2.21
CA LEU A 105 -8.26 -7.83 2.46
C LEU A 105 -8.35 -7.15 3.83
N PHE A 106 -9.45 -6.46 4.12
CA PHE A 106 -9.65 -5.80 5.41
C PHE A 106 -9.70 -6.80 6.57
N GLU A 107 -10.38 -7.93 6.41
CA GLU A 107 -10.41 -9.00 7.42
C GLU A 107 -9.01 -9.51 7.75
N ILE A 108 -8.18 -9.76 6.73
CA ILE A 108 -6.80 -10.21 6.94
C ILE A 108 -5.95 -9.10 7.58
N ALA A 109 -6.11 -7.85 7.14
CA ALA A 109 -5.41 -6.72 7.73
C ALA A 109 -5.69 -6.59 9.23
N VAL A 110 -6.95 -6.74 9.64
CA VAL A 110 -7.36 -6.75 11.05
C VAL A 110 -6.84 -8.00 11.77
N ALA A 111 -7.05 -9.19 11.21
CA ALA A 111 -6.72 -10.45 11.89
C ALA A 111 -5.22 -10.62 12.17
N TYR A 112 -4.37 -10.06 11.32
CA TYR A 112 -2.90 -10.10 11.49
C TYR A 112 -2.32 -8.78 12.00
N ASP A 113 -3.19 -7.84 12.40
CA ASP A 113 -2.82 -6.53 12.93
C ASP A 113 -1.80 -5.79 12.04
N LEU A 114 -2.05 -5.82 10.73
CA LEU A 114 -1.21 -5.20 9.72
C LEU A 114 -1.39 -3.68 9.76
N THR A 115 -0.28 -2.94 9.73
CA THR A 115 -0.31 -1.48 9.60
C THR A 115 -0.54 -1.06 8.15
N ILE A 116 0.03 -1.81 7.21
CA ILE A 116 -0.13 -1.61 5.77
C ILE A 116 -0.18 -2.97 5.07
N ALA A 117 -1.04 -3.10 4.08
CA ALA A 117 -1.18 -4.29 3.26
C ALA A 117 -1.45 -3.92 1.80
N GLN A 118 -1.24 -4.87 0.88
CA GLN A 118 -1.84 -4.81 -0.45
C GLN A 118 -2.25 -6.22 -0.91
N PRO A 119 -3.26 -6.34 -1.78
CA PRO A 119 -3.54 -7.57 -2.52
C PRO A 119 -2.31 -8.05 -3.31
N ALA A 120 -2.21 -9.35 -3.55
CA ALA A 120 -1.16 -9.89 -4.41
C ALA A 120 -1.56 -9.82 -5.89
N MET A 121 -0.59 -9.50 -6.75
CA MET A 121 -0.85 -9.30 -8.18
C MET A 121 -0.98 -10.63 -8.91
N THR A 122 -1.97 -10.77 -9.78
CA THR A 122 -2.05 -11.94 -10.67
C THR A 122 -0.96 -11.89 -11.75
N PRO A 123 -0.58 -13.02 -12.35
CA PRO A 123 0.45 -13.08 -13.40
C PRO A 123 0.13 -12.25 -14.65
N GLU A 124 -1.15 -12.03 -14.94
CA GLU A 124 -1.66 -11.28 -16.08
C GLU A 124 -1.47 -9.76 -15.91
N SER A 125 -1.20 -9.33 -14.69
CA SER A 125 -0.99 -7.92 -14.35
C SER A 125 0.17 -7.30 -15.13
N TYR A 126 0.05 -6.02 -15.44
CA TYR A 126 1.23 -5.20 -15.74
C TYR A 126 1.97 -4.91 -14.45
N ILE A 127 3.21 -5.39 -14.29
CA ILE A 127 3.93 -5.33 -13.01
C ILE A 127 5.22 -4.54 -13.11
N SER A 128 5.52 -3.74 -12.10
CA SER A 128 6.84 -3.12 -11.90
C SER A 128 7.78 -4.12 -11.22
N TYR A 129 7.30 -4.74 -10.14
CA TYR A 129 8.10 -5.51 -9.19
C TYR A 129 7.58 -6.94 -9.03
N PRO A 130 8.28 -7.97 -9.57
CA PRO A 130 7.84 -9.37 -9.49
C PRO A 130 7.64 -9.93 -8.08
N ILE A 131 8.25 -9.33 -7.06
CA ILE A 131 8.06 -9.72 -5.66
C ILE A 131 6.58 -9.65 -5.23
N LEU A 132 5.77 -8.81 -5.89
CA LEU A 132 4.34 -8.60 -5.61
C LEU A 132 3.42 -9.63 -6.26
N LEU A 133 3.95 -10.49 -7.14
CA LEU A 133 3.16 -11.56 -7.75
C LEU A 133 2.63 -12.52 -6.70
N ARG A 134 1.39 -12.96 -6.90
CA ARG A 134 0.70 -13.92 -6.05
C ARG A 134 1.39 -15.27 -6.09
N ILE A 135 1.65 -15.81 -4.90
CA ILE A 135 2.21 -17.16 -4.72
C ILE A 135 1.13 -18.05 -4.07
N PRO A 136 0.51 -19.00 -4.81
CA PRO A 136 -0.65 -19.76 -4.35
C PRO A 136 -0.49 -20.51 -3.02
N GLY A 137 0.74 -20.84 -2.60
CA GLY A 137 1.01 -21.50 -1.32
C GLY A 137 0.96 -20.59 -0.09
N PHE A 138 0.94 -19.27 -0.28
CA PHE A 138 0.86 -18.29 0.80
C PHE A 138 -0.57 -17.80 1.02
N ARG A 139 -0.87 -17.48 2.28
CA ARG A 139 -1.98 -16.60 2.65
C ARG A 139 -1.53 -15.15 2.63
N LEU A 140 -0.36 -14.88 3.22
CA LEU A 140 0.30 -13.58 3.20
C LEU A 140 1.81 -13.72 3.35
N ARG A 141 2.55 -12.74 2.82
CA ARG A 141 4.01 -12.60 2.95
C ARG A 141 4.33 -11.25 3.55
N TYR A 142 5.09 -11.24 4.64
CA TYR A 142 5.58 -10.00 5.23
C TYR A 142 6.69 -9.41 4.37
N SER A 143 6.57 -8.13 4.01
CA SER A 143 7.46 -7.47 3.07
C SER A 143 7.88 -6.08 3.53
N THR A 144 9.08 -5.66 3.11
CA THR A 144 9.57 -4.29 3.26
C THR A 144 9.21 -3.39 2.09
N PHE A 145 8.42 -3.90 1.14
CA PHE A 145 8.04 -3.17 -0.05
C PHE A 145 6.59 -3.48 -0.40
N LEU A 146 5.79 -2.43 -0.57
CA LEU A 146 4.42 -2.52 -1.07
C LEU A 146 4.23 -1.38 -2.09
N GLU A 147 3.64 -1.66 -3.24
CA GLU A 147 3.51 -0.68 -4.32
C GLU A 147 2.33 0.27 -4.05
N SER A 148 2.45 1.50 -4.55
CA SER A 148 1.52 2.60 -4.28
C SER A 148 0.09 2.39 -4.78
N MET A 149 -0.12 1.46 -5.70
CA MET A 149 -1.37 1.34 -6.46
C MET A 149 -2.57 0.90 -5.62
N ALA A 150 -2.40 0.06 -4.59
CA ALA A 150 -3.51 -0.63 -3.93
C ALA A 150 -3.33 -0.79 -2.41
N CYS A 151 -2.63 0.15 -1.79
CA CYS A 151 -2.33 0.05 -0.36
C CYS A 151 -3.60 0.16 0.50
N CYS A 152 -3.69 -0.70 1.51
CA CYS A 152 -4.66 -0.68 2.58
C CYS A 152 -3.93 -0.39 3.88
N LEU A 153 -4.22 0.75 4.51
CA LEU A 153 -3.50 1.24 5.68
C LEU A 153 -4.44 1.39 6.86
N LYS A 154 -3.90 1.21 8.07
CA LYS A 154 -4.56 1.73 9.27
C LYS A 154 -4.74 3.24 9.15
N SER A 155 -5.90 3.77 9.52
CA SER A 155 -6.17 5.22 9.44
C SER A 155 -5.19 6.05 10.27
N CYS A 156 -4.79 5.55 11.44
CA CYS A 156 -3.78 6.21 12.28
C CYS A 156 -2.41 6.29 11.60
N TYR A 157 -2.06 5.31 10.77
CA TYR A 157 -0.81 5.33 10.02
C TYR A 157 -0.92 6.19 8.77
N LEU A 158 -2.06 6.16 8.06
CA LEU A 158 -2.32 7.08 6.96
C LEU A 158 -2.20 8.53 7.42
N ARG A 159 -2.79 8.89 8.58
CA ARG A 159 -2.67 10.21 9.22
C ARG A 159 -1.20 10.64 9.39
N ARG A 160 -0.32 9.71 9.76
CA ARG A 160 1.13 9.96 9.91
C ARG A 160 1.83 10.17 8.57
N LEU A 161 1.35 9.55 7.49
CA LEU A 161 1.95 9.67 6.15
C LEU A 161 1.49 10.91 5.36
N LEU A 162 0.34 11.51 5.68
CA LEU A 162 -0.18 12.67 4.92
C LEU A 162 0.83 13.80 4.73
N PRO A 163 1.62 14.24 5.76
CA PRO A 163 2.61 15.30 5.57
C PRO A 163 3.71 14.96 4.56
N MET A 164 3.99 13.67 4.34
CA MET A 164 4.94 13.23 3.31
C MET A 164 4.35 13.34 1.92
N PHE A 165 3.09 12.90 1.73
CA PHE A 165 2.37 12.97 0.46
C PHE A 165 2.26 14.41 -0.05
N GLU A 166 2.03 15.38 0.84
CA GLU A 166 1.99 16.81 0.51
C GLU A 166 3.31 17.36 -0.07
N ARG A 167 4.41 16.67 0.18
CA ARG A 167 5.76 17.07 -0.22
C ARG A 167 6.34 16.19 -1.32
N HIS A 168 5.59 15.18 -1.77
CA HIS A 168 6.00 14.17 -2.75
C HIS A 168 4.96 14.15 -3.87
N PHE A 169 5.19 14.96 -4.89
CA PHE A 169 4.20 15.26 -5.92
C PHE A 169 3.93 14.06 -6.83
N THR A 170 4.98 13.33 -7.24
CA THR A 170 4.84 12.14 -8.09
C THR A 170 4.47 10.91 -7.28
N GLY A 171 4.89 10.88 -6.00
CA GLY A 171 4.75 9.74 -5.10
C GLY A 171 5.80 8.65 -5.29
N TRP A 172 6.71 8.79 -6.25
CA TRP A 172 7.76 7.81 -6.50
C TRP A 172 8.69 7.69 -5.28
N GLY A 173 9.03 6.45 -4.93
CA GLY A 173 9.89 6.14 -3.79
C GLY A 173 9.16 6.05 -2.45
N THR A 174 7.90 6.47 -2.37
CA THR A 174 7.06 6.27 -1.17
C THR A 174 6.92 4.79 -0.81
N ASP A 175 6.76 3.97 -1.84
CA ASP A 175 6.69 2.52 -1.80
C ASP A 175 7.95 1.85 -1.22
N LEU A 176 9.11 2.53 -1.31
CA LEU A 176 10.38 2.09 -0.75
C LEU A 176 10.50 2.31 0.76
N VAL A 177 9.72 3.23 1.34
CA VAL A 177 9.92 3.67 2.74
C VAL A 177 8.75 3.36 3.66
N TRP A 178 7.52 3.39 3.15
CA TRP A 178 6.33 3.35 4.01
C TRP A 178 6.07 2.00 4.70
N ALA A 179 6.69 0.92 4.26
CA ALA A 179 6.61 -0.39 4.91
C ALA A 179 7.57 -0.50 6.10
N THR A 180 8.50 0.45 6.24
CA THR A 180 9.54 0.49 7.29
C THR A 180 9.58 1.83 8.05
N LEU A 181 8.70 2.79 7.73
CA LEU A 181 8.59 4.07 8.46
C LEU A 181 7.91 3.96 9.83
N MET A 182 7.04 2.96 10.01
CA MET A 182 6.31 2.72 11.26
C MET A 182 7.24 2.26 12.39
N GLU A 183 6.82 2.51 13.63
CA GLU A 183 7.48 1.96 14.81
C GLU A 183 7.28 0.43 14.84
N ASP A 184 8.35 -0.32 15.13
CA ASP A 184 8.41 -1.79 15.05
C ASP A 184 7.77 -2.36 13.77
N PRO A 185 8.39 -2.15 12.59
CA PRO A 185 7.82 -2.54 11.29
C PRO A 185 7.74 -4.06 11.09
N ALA A 186 8.34 -4.85 11.98
CA ALA A 186 8.38 -6.29 11.86
C ALA A 186 6.96 -6.88 11.91
N TYR A 187 6.61 -7.60 10.85
CA TYR A 187 5.34 -8.31 10.73
C TYR A 187 4.11 -7.38 10.68
N ARG A 188 4.31 -6.13 10.26
CA ARG A 188 3.25 -5.11 10.14
C ARG A 188 2.91 -4.73 8.69
N ALA A 189 3.77 -5.08 7.74
CA ALA A 189 3.58 -4.80 6.31
C ALA A 189 3.52 -6.12 5.53
N ALA A 190 2.46 -6.35 4.75
CA ALA A 190 2.30 -7.62 4.04
C ALA A 190 1.66 -7.52 2.64
N ILE A 191 2.09 -8.43 1.77
CA ILE A 191 1.41 -8.79 0.52
C ILE A 191 0.43 -9.91 0.87
N VAL A 192 -0.84 -9.78 0.48
CA VAL A 192 -1.90 -10.72 0.84
C VAL A 192 -2.23 -11.64 -0.33
N ASP A 193 -1.52 -12.77 -0.42
CA ASP A 193 -1.68 -13.77 -1.49
C ASP A 193 -3.06 -14.44 -1.55
N ALA A 194 -3.81 -14.42 -0.44
CA ALA A 194 -5.19 -14.87 -0.39
C ALA A 194 -6.17 -13.95 -1.15
N VAL A 195 -5.74 -12.73 -1.50
CA VAL A 195 -6.56 -11.72 -2.19
C VAL A 195 -5.89 -11.38 -3.53
N PRO A 196 -6.41 -11.89 -4.66
CA PRO A 196 -5.87 -11.59 -5.97
C PRO A 196 -6.32 -10.21 -6.45
N MET A 197 -5.44 -9.53 -7.20
CA MET A 197 -5.74 -8.29 -7.89
C MET A 197 -5.04 -8.27 -9.25
N THR A 198 -5.73 -7.79 -10.29
CA THR A 198 -5.13 -7.64 -11.62
C THR A 198 -4.95 -6.17 -11.97
N HIS A 199 -3.72 -5.75 -12.22
CA HIS A 199 -3.44 -4.42 -12.78
C HIS A 199 -3.58 -4.46 -14.31
N THR A 200 -4.62 -3.82 -14.82
CA THR A 200 -5.15 -4.08 -16.18
C THR A 200 -4.55 -3.22 -17.29
N ARG A 201 -3.82 -2.15 -16.96
CA ARG A 201 -3.28 -1.22 -17.96
C ARG A 201 -1.74 -1.20 -17.97
N PRO A 202 -1.12 -0.87 -19.11
CA PRO A 202 0.33 -0.72 -19.19
C PRO A 202 0.87 0.29 -18.18
N LEU A 203 2.06 0.01 -17.61
CA LEU A 203 2.80 0.97 -16.82
C LEU A 203 3.08 2.23 -17.66
N TYR A 204 3.24 3.38 -17.01
CA TYR A 204 3.60 4.64 -17.66
C TYR A 204 2.54 5.21 -18.63
N SER A 205 1.27 4.82 -18.47
CA SER A 205 0.17 5.23 -19.36
C SER A 205 -0.84 6.21 -18.75
N GLY A 206 -0.68 6.57 -17.47
CA GLY A 206 -1.59 7.48 -16.75
C GLY A 206 -1.36 8.98 -17.04
N PRO A 207 -2.33 9.86 -16.71
CA PRO A 207 -2.23 11.31 -16.95
C PRO A 207 -1.05 12.01 -16.27
N LEU A 208 -0.54 11.46 -15.17
CA LEU A 208 0.65 12.00 -14.50
C LEU A 208 1.91 11.93 -15.40
N TYR A 209 1.99 10.96 -16.30
CA TYR A 209 3.19 10.79 -17.12
C TYR A 209 3.33 11.87 -18.19
N SER A 210 2.25 12.57 -18.57
CA SER A 210 2.36 13.73 -19.46
C SER A 210 3.00 14.93 -18.79
N SER A 211 2.87 15.10 -17.46
CA SER A 211 3.53 16.20 -16.74
C SER A 211 5.04 16.00 -16.57
N TYR A 212 5.58 14.81 -16.85
CA TYR A 212 7.04 14.58 -16.85
C TYR A 212 7.72 15.26 -18.05
N ALA A 213 7.00 15.50 -19.13
CA ALA A 213 7.50 16.29 -20.25
C ALA A 213 7.67 17.77 -19.90
N GLU A 214 7.15 18.22 -18.75
CA GLU A 214 7.19 19.61 -18.26
C GLU A 214 8.30 19.85 -17.21
N GLY A 215 9.26 18.91 -17.09
CA GLY A 215 10.49 19.10 -16.30
C GLY A 215 10.51 18.46 -14.90
N ILE A 216 9.51 17.67 -14.54
CA ILE A 216 9.49 16.89 -13.29
C ILE A 216 10.14 15.53 -13.55
N ASP A 217 11.32 15.25 -12.97
CA ASP A 217 11.94 13.91 -12.99
C ASP A 217 11.61 13.13 -11.71
N PRO A 218 10.77 12.08 -11.78
CA PRO A 218 10.44 11.26 -10.63
C PRO A 218 11.64 10.56 -9.97
N ARG A 219 12.77 10.41 -10.68
CA ARG A 219 14.00 9.84 -10.11
C ARG A 219 14.62 10.75 -9.07
N GLU A 220 14.44 12.07 -9.19
CA GLU A 220 14.90 13.02 -8.18
C GLU A 220 14.13 12.84 -6.88
N GLU A 221 12.81 12.59 -6.93
CA GLU A 221 12.02 12.27 -5.73
C GLU A 221 12.49 10.96 -5.08
N ILE A 222 12.76 9.91 -5.87
CA ILE A 222 13.36 8.66 -5.35
C ILE A 222 14.68 8.93 -4.65
N HIS A 223 15.56 9.72 -5.27
CA HIS A 223 16.86 10.04 -4.69
C HIS A 223 16.70 10.85 -3.40
N LYS A 224 15.84 11.87 -3.40
CA LYS A 224 15.57 12.73 -2.24
C LYS A 224 14.98 11.94 -1.07
N ILE A 225 13.99 11.08 -1.32
CA ILE A 225 13.39 10.27 -0.26
C ILE A 225 14.37 9.22 0.27
N SER A 226 15.11 8.54 -0.61
CA SER A 226 16.05 7.48 -0.20
C SER A 226 17.25 8.05 0.57
N SER A 227 17.77 9.21 0.15
CA SER A 227 18.86 9.90 0.85
C SER A 227 18.41 10.51 2.19
N SER A 228 17.11 10.65 2.43
CA SER A 228 16.58 11.18 3.68
C SER A 228 16.77 10.24 4.88
N PHE A 229 17.13 8.97 4.66
CA PHE A 229 17.25 7.97 5.73
C PHE A 229 18.66 7.37 5.83
N GLU A 230 19.03 6.94 7.04
CA GLU A 230 20.34 6.37 7.35
C GLU A 230 20.43 4.87 7.05
N ASN A 231 19.32 4.16 7.22
CA ASN A 231 19.24 2.70 7.23
C ASN A 231 18.23 2.17 6.21
N MET A 232 18.27 2.71 4.99
CA MET A 232 17.45 2.20 3.88
C MET A 232 17.67 0.68 3.69
N PRO A 233 16.61 -0.12 3.47
CA PRO A 233 16.77 -1.54 3.22
C PRO A 233 17.62 -1.81 1.97
N HIS A 234 18.53 -2.79 2.04
CA HIS A 234 19.34 -3.25 0.91
C HIS A 234 18.55 -4.13 -0.07
N GLY A 235 17.42 -3.60 -0.57
CA GLY A 235 16.50 -4.24 -1.50
C GLY A 235 15.16 -4.65 -0.88
N MET A 236 14.26 -5.09 -1.74
CA MET A 236 12.91 -5.56 -1.37
C MET A 236 12.99 -6.95 -0.73
N GLN A 237 12.46 -7.07 0.48
CA GLN A 237 12.57 -8.27 1.30
C GLN A 237 11.22 -8.95 1.48
N ILE A 238 11.23 -10.29 1.48
CA ILE A 238 10.25 -11.11 2.19
C ILE A 238 10.95 -11.69 3.40
N TYR A 239 10.37 -11.52 4.60
CA TYR A 239 11.02 -11.90 5.86
C TYR A 239 10.10 -12.73 6.79
N GLY A 240 9.08 -13.35 6.21
CA GLY A 240 8.18 -14.26 6.90
C GLY A 240 6.82 -14.30 6.22
N GLY A 241 5.89 -15.07 6.78
CA GLY A 241 4.51 -15.08 6.30
C GLY A 241 3.68 -16.18 6.93
N TYR A 242 2.47 -16.33 6.41
CA TYR A 242 1.60 -17.46 6.70
C TYR A 242 1.28 -18.18 5.40
N LEU A 243 1.37 -19.50 5.44
CA LEU A 243 0.96 -20.36 4.33
C LEU A 243 -0.57 -20.44 4.24
N ALA A 244 -1.09 -20.88 3.09
CA ALA A 244 -2.52 -21.01 2.86
C ALA A 244 -3.22 -21.90 3.90
N ASN A 245 -2.51 -22.93 4.38
CA ASN A 245 -2.95 -23.85 5.44
C ASN A 245 -2.84 -23.27 6.88
N GLY A 246 -2.43 -22.01 7.04
CA GLY A 246 -2.33 -21.32 8.33
C GLY A 246 -0.99 -21.45 9.05
N TRP A 247 -0.03 -22.23 8.53
CA TRP A 247 1.28 -22.39 9.17
C TRP A 247 2.11 -21.11 9.04
N ARG A 248 2.70 -20.66 10.14
CA ARG A 248 3.64 -19.55 10.15
C ARG A 248 5.00 -20.00 9.64
N VAL A 249 5.60 -19.22 8.75
CA VAL A 249 6.97 -19.45 8.25
C VAL A 249 7.90 -18.30 8.61
N GLY A 250 9.11 -18.65 9.05
CA GLY A 250 10.18 -17.70 9.32
C GLY A 250 10.85 -17.15 8.05
N PRO A 251 11.83 -16.24 8.19
CA PRO A 251 12.44 -15.54 7.05
C PRO A 251 13.06 -16.46 5.99
N VAL A 252 13.81 -17.49 6.41
CA VAL A 252 14.49 -18.42 5.49
C VAL A 252 13.47 -19.21 4.65
N ALA A 253 12.54 -19.90 5.31
CA ALA A 253 11.50 -20.67 4.64
C ALA A 253 10.62 -19.80 3.74
N ALA A 254 10.25 -18.60 4.19
CA ALA A 254 9.45 -17.67 3.40
C ALA A 254 10.18 -17.27 2.10
N ARG A 255 11.48 -17.00 2.15
CA ARG A 255 12.29 -16.67 0.95
C ARG A 255 12.46 -17.85 0.01
N LEU A 256 12.70 -19.06 0.52
CA LEU A 256 12.81 -20.26 -0.30
C LEU A 256 11.50 -20.56 -1.03
N LEU A 257 10.39 -20.60 -0.30
CA LEU A 257 9.06 -20.85 -0.86
C LEU A 257 8.63 -19.75 -1.83
N ASN A 258 8.89 -18.48 -1.50
CA ASN A 258 8.61 -17.37 -2.41
C ASN A 258 9.50 -17.42 -3.65
N GLY A 259 10.80 -17.71 -3.51
CA GLY A 259 11.73 -17.82 -4.63
C GLY A 259 11.32 -18.91 -5.61
N ALA A 260 11.01 -20.11 -5.10
CA ALA A 260 10.52 -21.23 -5.91
C ALA A 260 9.16 -20.94 -6.56
N GLY A 261 8.22 -20.40 -5.78
CA GLY A 261 6.90 -20.01 -6.28
C GLY A 261 6.97 -18.92 -7.35
N LEU A 262 7.84 -17.92 -7.16
CA LEU A 262 8.04 -16.82 -8.10
C LEU A 262 8.68 -17.30 -9.41
N LEU A 263 9.55 -18.30 -9.36
CA LEU A 263 10.09 -18.92 -10.57
C LEU A 263 8.96 -19.59 -11.36
N ALA A 264 8.11 -20.37 -10.70
CA ALA A 264 6.98 -21.07 -11.32
C ALA A 264 5.95 -20.11 -11.92
N VAL A 265 5.52 -19.12 -11.13
CA VAL A 265 4.50 -18.14 -11.53
C VAL A 265 5.07 -17.13 -12.54
N GLY A 266 6.33 -16.74 -12.38
CA GLY A 266 7.02 -15.76 -13.22
C GLY A 266 7.12 -16.16 -14.69
N MET A 267 7.11 -17.46 -15.01
CA MET A 267 7.06 -17.94 -16.39
C MET A 267 5.79 -17.49 -17.14
N ARG A 268 4.68 -17.31 -16.42
CA ARG A 268 3.39 -16.83 -16.97
C ARG A 268 3.27 -15.31 -16.96
N SER A 269 4.17 -14.62 -16.25
CA SER A 269 4.16 -13.17 -16.15
C SER A 269 4.71 -12.49 -17.41
N LYS A 270 4.25 -11.26 -17.67
CA LYS A 270 4.80 -10.36 -18.69
C LYS A 270 6.29 -10.03 -18.47
N LYS A 271 6.84 -10.21 -17.26
CA LYS A 271 8.25 -9.93 -16.92
C LYS A 271 9.06 -11.18 -16.50
N ARG A 272 9.10 -12.20 -17.36
CA ARG A 272 9.79 -13.48 -17.10
C ARG A 272 11.23 -13.34 -16.58
N MET A 273 12.08 -12.58 -17.27
CA MET A 273 13.48 -12.41 -16.85
C MET A 273 13.62 -11.66 -15.51
N ALA A 274 12.79 -10.65 -15.28
CA ALA A 274 12.81 -9.93 -14.00
C ALA A 274 12.32 -10.82 -12.85
N ALA A 275 11.32 -11.66 -13.10
CA ALA A 275 10.85 -12.65 -12.13
C ALA A 275 11.92 -13.70 -11.82
N ALA A 276 12.63 -14.21 -12.82
CA ALA A 276 13.76 -15.14 -12.63
C ALA A 276 14.90 -14.50 -11.81
N ARG A 277 15.29 -13.25 -12.13
CA ARG A 277 16.29 -12.49 -11.34
C ARG A 277 15.83 -12.26 -9.90
N SER A 278 14.56 -11.90 -9.70
CA SER A 278 13.97 -11.69 -8.37
C SER A 278 13.93 -12.99 -7.57
N SER A 279 13.59 -14.12 -8.22
CA SER A 279 13.63 -15.46 -7.63
C SER A 279 15.04 -15.81 -7.16
N ALA A 280 16.06 -15.68 -8.03
CA ALA A 280 17.45 -15.93 -7.66
C ALA A 280 17.92 -15.06 -6.49
N GLY A 281 17.55 -13.77 -6.48
CA GLY A 281 17.87 -12.86 -5.37
C GLY A 281 17.21 -13.27 -4.05
N LEU A 282 15.97 -13.76 -4.07
CA LEU A 282 15.29 -14.27 -2.88
C LEU A 282 15.95 -15.54 -2.33
N LEU A 283 16.31 -16.47 -3.22
CA LEU A 283 17.01 -17.71 -2.85
C LEU A 283 18.38 -17.41 -2.23
N LEU A 284 19.16 -16.51 -2.82
CA LEU A 284 20.45 -16.08 -2.27
C LEU A 284 20.28 -15.45 -0.88
N ARG A 285 19.27 -14.59 -0.69
CA ARG A 285 18.98 -13.94 0.60
C ARG A 285 18.43 -14.89 1.65
N ALA A 286 17.93 -16.05 1.28
CA ALA A 286 17.59 -17.09 2.26
C ALA A 286 18.84 -17.53 3.05
N LEU A 287 20.01 -17.49 2.42
CA LEU A 287 21.30 -17.81 3.03
C LEU A 287 21.96 -16.56 3.63
N THR A 288 22.06 -15.47 2.86
CA THR A 288 22.84 -14.28 3.27
C THR A 288 22.12 -13.37 4.26
N GLN A 289 20.80 -13.52 4.43
CA GLN A 289 19.95 -12.65 5.26
C GLN A 289 18.97 -13.43 6.13
N ALA A 290 19.39 -14.62 6.60
CA ALA A 290 18.57 -15.51 7.42
C ALA A 290 17.99 -14.83 8.69
N SER A 291 18.79 -13.97 9.33
CA SER A 291 18.41 -13.23 10.55
C SER A 291 17.87 -11.83 10.29
N TYR A 292 17.63 -11.45 9.02
CA TYR A 292 17.14 -10.11 8.70
C TYR A 292 15.75 -9.87 9.30
N ARG A 293 15.62 -8.75 10.01
CA ARG A 293 14.38 -8.20 10.51
C ARG A 293 14.34 -6.72 10.11
N PRO A 294 13.20 -6.20 9.61
CA PRO A 294 13.11 -4.79 9.30
C PRO A 294 13.23 -3.95 10.56
N GLU A 295 13.93 -2.83 10.45
CA GLU A 295 14.01 -1.79 11.46
C GLU A 295 13.25 -0.56 10.98
N GLN A 296 12.78 0.25 11.94
CA GLN A 296 12.23 1.55 11.61
C GLN A 296 13.30 2.39 10.90
N LEU A 297 12.92 3.01 9.78
CA LEU A 297 13.76 3.98 9.10
C LEU A 297 14.10 5.15 10.02
N ARG A 298 15.36 5.58 9.99
CA ARG A 298 15.89 6.71 10.78
C ARG A 298 16.16 7.88 9.85
N ALA A 299 15.39 8.94 10.01
CA ALA A 299 15.55 10.13 9.18
C ALA A 299 16.84 10.86 9.57
N ARG A 300 17.62 11.28 8.57
CA ARG A 300 18.83 12.08 8.79
C ARG A 300 18.44 13.48 9.27
N PRO A 301 19.16 14.06 10.25
CA PRO A 301 18.95 15.44 10.66
C PRO A 301 19.00 16.41 9.47
N GLY A 302 18.12 17.41 9.47
CA GLY A 302 18.06 18.44 8.42
C GLY A 302 17.25 18.07 7.17
N THR A 303 16.84 16.81 7.02
CA THR A 303 15.98 16.36 5.90
C THR A 303 14.53 16.76 6.08
N ASP A 304 13.77 16.82 4.98
CA ASP A 304 12.33 17.09 5.04
C ASP A 304 11.57 16.04 5.86
N MET A 305 11.99 14.77 5.79
CA MET A 305 11.39 13.68 6.57
C MET A 305 11.58 13.87 8.07
N ALA A 306 12.77 14.31 8.50
CA ALA A 306 13.03 14.64 9.90
C ALA A 306 12.18 15.82 10.37
N ARG A 307 12.02 16.87 9.55
CA ARG A 307 11.21 18.06 9.88
C ARG A 307 9.74 17.73 10.11
N ILE A 308 9.19 16.75 9.39
CA ILE A 308 7.80 16.30 9.56
C ILE A 308 7.65 15.14 10.57
N GLY A 309 8.72 14.80 11.30
CA GLY A 309 8.70 13.77 12.36
C GLY A 309 8.60 12.32 11.85
N LEU A 310 8.84 12.08 10.56
CA LEU A 310 8.93 10.73 10.01
C LEU A 310 10.32 10.15 10.24
N GLY A 311 10.37 8.88 10.64
CA GLY A 311 11.63 8.21 10.97
C GLY A 311 12.31 8.71 12.25
N MET A 312 11.60 9.45 13.10
CA MET A 312 12.06 9.82 14.44
C MET A 312 11.64 8.75 15.45
N ARG A 313 12.57 8.30 16.31
CA ARG A 313 12.22 7.47 17.46
C ARG A 313 11.46 8.34 18.46
N ARG A 314 10.28 7.90 18.91
CA ARG A 314 9.65 8.52 20.07
C ARG A 314 10.60 8.37 21.26
N PRO A 315 10.76 9.40 22.12
CA PRO A 315 11.44 9.21 23.38
C PRO A 315 10.73 8.05 24.11
N GLN A 316 11.47 7.04 24.56
CA GLN A 316 10.89 6.03 25.43
C GLN A 316 10.25 6.76 26.60
N GLN A 317 8.94 6.61 26.78
CA GLN A 317 8.32 6.98 28.05
C GLN A 317 9.02 6.12 29.10
N VAL A 318 9.91 6.74 29.87
CA VAL A 318 10.48 6.12 31.06
C VAL A 318 9.29 5.74 31.93
N GLN A 319 8.98 4.45 31.99
CA GLN A 319 8.11 3.88 33.00
C GLN A 319 8.75 4.27 34.34
N ARG A 320 8.26 5.35 34.93
CA ARG A 320 8.55 5.64 36.33
C ARG A 320 7.86 4.52 37.11
N SER A 321 8.63 3.53 37.56
CA SER A 321 8.17 2.61 38.59
C SER A 321 7.52 3.42 39.71
N PRO A 322 6.37 2.99 40.26
CA PRO A 322 5.90 3.55 41.50
C PRO A 322 7.01 3.33 42.53
N ARG A 323 7.53 4.41 43.12
CA ARG A 323 8.35 4.27 44.32
C ARG A 323 7.43 3.68 45.39
N THR A 324 7.92 2.58 45.96
CA THR A 324 7.45 1.87 47.15
C THR A 324 6.84 2.77 48.20
#